data_AF-A0AAN7UAW0-F1
#
_entry.id   AF-A0AAN7UAW0-F1
#
_cell.length_a   1.000
_cell.length_b   1.000
_cell.length_c   1.000
_cell.angle_alpha   90.00
_cell.angle_beta   90.00
_cell.angle_gamma   90.00
#
_symmetry.space_group_name_H-M   'P 1'
#
loop_
_entity.id
_entity.type
_entity.pdbx_description
1 polymer ?
#
loop_
_entity_poly.entity_id
_entity_poly.type
_entity_poly.pdbx_seq_one_letter_code
_entity_poly.pdbx_strand_id
1 'polypeptide(L)'
;MGMGRRPAEADTDPFSGGIFNLNESFSDRIGDYLLGSPNLSLPVADETFSLHPFPVAAPLSTTNQETRASNGHEAAEGYDMGISEQVSATCSCSSQIVVTFEMVEISLHLVTAPKGSPGRPSQAAAMNIEEFLRDHKRALVSCEMLLGCETCSCRGEYVMLVISICRKLLHSVGVMHREGLSEVQNRDSSRERGGLWKLDDEDQAGVLEVLLKIRATRLRRLVTILDHVVTSHDWPAHRSMTQDLVRRLAEA
;
A
#
# COMPACT_ATOMS: atom_id res chain seq x y z
N MET A 1 -60.06 7.64 -29.70
CA MET A 1 -59.16 6.99 -30.69
C MET A 1 -57.77 7.59 -30.49
N GLY A 2 -56.70 6.91 -30.15
CA GLY A 2 -56.47 5.56 -29.65
C GLY A 2 -55.18 5.65 -28.82
N MET A 3 -55.22 5.17 -27.59
CA MET A 3 -54.07 5.10 -26.68
C MET A 3 -53.12 4.00 -27.14
N GLY A 4 -51.82 4.31 -27.24
CA GLY A 4 -50.76 3.33 -27.44
C GLY A 4 -49.86 3.24 -26.21
N ARG A 5 -50.26 2.40 -25.24
CA ARG A 5 -49.36 1.89 -24.18
C ARG A 5 -48.46 0.81 -24.79
N ARG A 6 -47.17 0.83 -24.46
CA ARG A 6 -46.30 -0.36 -24.40
C ARG A 6 -45.29 -0.25 -23.24
N PRO A 7 -44.81 -1.40 -22.74
CA PRO A 7 -44.59 -1.62 -21.32
C PRO A 7 -43.13 -1.44 -20.88
N ALA A 8 -42.98 -1.42 -19.56
CA ALA A 8 -41.74 -1.48 -18.81
C ALA A 8 -40.99 -2.81 -19.05
N GLU A 9 -39.69 -2.71 -19.31
CA GLU A 9 -38.73 -3.78 -19.07
C GLU A 9 -37.78 -3.30 -17.97
N ALA A 10 -37.81 -4.06 -16.89
CA ALA A 10 -36.86 -4.00 -15.80
C ALA A 10 -35.72 -4.93 -16.17
N ASP A 11 -34.51 -4.40 -16.31
CA ASP A 11 -33.30 -5.22 -16.29
C ASP A 11 -32.42 -4.77 -15.11
N THR A 12 -32.41 -5.67 -14.14
CA THR A 12 -31.47 -5.79 -13.04
C THR A 12 -30.03 -5.85 -13.56
N ASP A 13 -29.20 -4.87 -13.19
CA ASP A 13 -27.74 -4.97 -13.31
C ASP A 13 -27.16 -5.79 -12.15
N PRO A 14 -26.50 -6.94 -12.40
CA PRO A 14 -25.80 -7.71 -11.40
C PRO A 14 -24.30 -7.49 -11.55
N PHE A 15 -23.79 -6.36 -11.05
CA PHE A 15 -22.35 -6.18 -10.84
C PHE A 15 -22.06 -5.95 -9.36
N SER A 16 -22.28 -7.01 -8.59
CA SER A 16 -21.74 -7.16 -7.24
C SER A 16 -21.06 -8.52 -7.15
N GLY A 17 -19.79 -8.52 -6.78
CA GLY A 17 -19.04 -9.71 -6.37
C GLY A 17 -18.41 -10.51 -7.51
N GLY A 18 -17.09 -10.45 -7.64
CA GLY A 18 -16.41 -11.27 -8.64
C GLY A 18 -14.89 -11.20 -8.69
N ILE A 19 -14.23 -11.73 -7.65
CA ILE A 19 -12.93 -12.44 -7.74
C ILE A 19 -11.71 -11.57 -8.11
N PHE A 20 -11.02 -11.05 -7.08
CA PHE A 20 -9.60 -10.70 -7.19
C PHE A 20 -8.80 -11.99 -7.44
N ASN A 21 -8.45 -12.22 -8.71
CA ASN A 21 -7.80 -13.45 -9.13
C ASN A 21 -6.28 -13.40 -8.87
N LEU A 22 -5.79 -14.52 -8.34
CA LEU A 22 -4.49 -14.78 -7.73
C LEU A 22 -3.33 -14.80 -8.73
N ASN A 23 -2.99 -13.65 -9.32
CA ASN A 23 -1.71 -13.53 -10.07
C ASN A 23 -0.60 -12.84 -9.25
N GLU A 24 -0.83 -12.61 -7.94
CA GLU A 24 0.06 -11.91 -7.02
C GLU A 24 1.30 -12.70 -6.59
N SER A 25 1.35 -14.02 -6.79
CA SER A 25 2.47 -14.83 -6.29
C SER A 25 3.76 -14.68 -7.10
N PHE A 26 3.70 -14.33 -8.39
CA PHE A 26 4.89 -14.37 -9.25
C PHE A 26 5.75 -13.09 -9.16
N SER A 27 5.12 -11.91 -9.10
CA SER A 27 5.85 -10.63 -9.02
C SER A 27 6.42 -10.32 -7.64
N ASP A 28 5.76 -10.74 -6.55
CA ASP A 28 6.33 -10.60 -5.20
C ASP A 28 7.50 -11.57 -4.99
N ARG A 29 7.45 -12.76 -5.59
CA ARG A 29 8.55 -13.75 -5.54
C ARG A 29 9.83 -13.26 -6.21
N ILE A 30 9.76 -12.65 -7.41
CA ILE A 30 10.96 -12.13 -8.08
C ILE A 30 11.64 -11.04 -7.23
N GLY A 31 10.87 -10.21 -6.52
CA GLY A 31 11.40 -9.21 -5.59
C GLY A 31 12.10 -9.81 -4.38
N ASP A 32 11.60 -10.93 -3.85
CA ASP A 32 12.17 -11.61 -2.68
C ASP A 32 13.41 -12.46 -3.02
N TYR A 33 13.53 -12.98 -4.25
CA TYR A 33 14.72 -13.70 -4.71
C TYR A 33 15.91 -12.78 -5.03
N LEU A 34 15.67 -11.52 -5.42
CA LEU A 34 16.73 -10.58 -5.82
C LEU A 34 17.19 -9.65 -4.69
N LEU A 35 16.37 -9.43 -3.66
CA LEU A 35 16.72 -8.59 -2.50
C LEU A 35 16.83 -9.46 -1.26
N GLY A 36 17.92 -10.23 -1.18
CA GLY A 36 18.17 -11.24 -0.17
C GLY A 36 17.75 -10.83 1.25
N SER A 37 16.78 -11.56 1.80
CA SER A 37 16.58 -11.62 3.24
C SER A 37 17.40 -12.79 3.81
N PRO A 38 18.24 -12.58 4.84
CA PRO A 38 18.86 -13.67 5.56
C PRO A 38 17.86 -14.23 6.57
N ASN A 39 17.77 -15.55 6.64
CA ASN A 39 16.96 -16.35 7.56
C ASN A 39 15.46 -16.41 7.30
N LEU A 40 15.05 -17.48 6.63
CA LEU A 40 14.01 -18.38 7.12
C LEU A 40 14.36 -19.79 6.64
N SER A 41 14.59 -20.70 7.57
CA SER A 41 14.89 -22.10 7.34
C SER A 41 13.76 -22.77 6.53
N LEU A 42 14.12 -23.36 5.39
CA LEU A 42 13.25 -24.23 4.60
C LEU A 42 12.95 -25.52 5.37
N PRO A 43 11.69 -25.96 5.50
CA PRO A 43 11.38 -27.37 5.50
C PRO A 43 11.14 -27.83 4.05
N VAL A 44 11.86 -28.86 3.67
CA VAL A 44 11.60 -29.67 2.48
C VAL A 44 10.36 -30.52 2.76
N ALA A 45 9.30 -30.35 1.97
CA ALA A 45 8.20 -31.31 1.79
C ALA A 45 7.51 -30.92 0.47
N ASP A 46 7.81 -31.59 -0.63
CA ASP A 46 7.18 -32.83 -1.10
C ASP A 46 5.67 -32.70 -1.32
N GLU A 47 5.29 -32.92 -2.57
CA GLU A 47 3.98 -32.64 -3.13
C GLU A 47 2.96 -33.67 -2.67
N THR A 48 1.78 -33.22 -2.23
CA THR A 48 0.47 -33.83 -2.55
C THR A 48 -0.62 -32.86 -2.05
N PHE A 49 -1.22 -32.08 -2.96
CA PHE A 49 -2.40 -31.26 -2.64
C PHE A 49 -3.68 -32.12 -2.72
N SER A 50 -4.24 -32.47 -1.56
CA SER A 50 -5.65 -32.88 -1.46
C SER A 50 -6.49 -31.67 -1.09
N LEU A 51 -7.42 -31.30 -1.99
CA LEU A 51 -8.42 -30.26 -1.78
C LEU A 51 -9.46 -30.76 -0.77
N HIS A 52 -9.46 -30.18 0.44
CA HIS A 52 -10.60 -30.24 1.37
C HIS A 52 -11.25 -28.86 1.52
N PRO A 53 -12.59 -28.75 1.43
CA PRO A 53 -13.29 -27.50 1.72
C PRO A 53 -13.31 -27.23 3.23
N PHE A 54 -12.94 -26.01 3.64
CA PHE A 54 -13.09 -25.55 5.02
C PHE A 54 -14.55 -25.16 5.34
N PRO A 55 -15.00 -25.33 6.60
CA PRO A 55 -16.39 -25.23 6.99
C PRO A 55 -16.84 -23.78 7.18
N VAL A 56 -18.09 -23.52 6.78
CA VAL A 56 -18.84 -22.29 7.05
C VAL A 56 -19.11 -22.19 8.55
N ALA A 57 -18.59 -21.14 9.19
CA ALA A 57 -18.93 -20.81 10.57
C ALA A 57 -20.33 -20.17 10.61
N ALA A 58 -21.20 -20.77 11.43
CA ALA A 58 -22.58 -20.37 11.68
C ALA A 58 -22.67 -19.09 12.55
N PRO A 59 -23.82 -18.38 12.52
CA PRO A 59 -24.03 -17.15 13.29
C PRO A 59 -24.21 -17.42 14.79
N LEU A 60 -23.66 -16.52 15.61
CA LEU A 60 -23.82 -16.53 17.07
C LEU A 60 -25.25 -16.17 17.47
N SER A 61 -25.93 -17.11 18.12
CA SER A 61 -27.22 -16.92 18.77
C SER A 61 -27.10 -16.01 19.99
N THR A 62 -27.89 -14.93 19.99
CA THR A 62 -28.23 -14.14 21.17
C THR A 62 -29.03 -14.99 22.16
N THR A 63 -28.47 -15.24 23.35
CA THR A 63 -29.23 -15.83 24.46
C THR A 63 -29.72 -14.69 25.36
N ASN A 64 -31.04 -14.56 25.44
CA ASN A 64 -31.74 -13.77 26.44
C ASN A 64 -31.79 -14.59 27.73
N GLN A 65 -31.39 -14.00 28.85
CA GLN A 65 -31.76 -14.53 30.16
C GLN A 65 -32.32 -13.40 31.03
N GLU A 66 -33.63 -13.50 31.24
CA GLU A 66 -34.44 -12.66 32.09
C GLU A 66 -34.81 -13.49 33.32
N THR A 67 -34.49 -13.05 34.55
CA THR A 67 -35.33 -13.34 35.72
C THR A 67 -35.09 -12.40 36.91
N ARG A 68 -36.15 -11.61 37.19
CA ARG A 68 -36.72 -11.22 38.51
C ARG A 68 -35.90 -10.45 39.56
N ALA A 69 -36.32 -9.19 39.71
CA ALA A 69 -37.02 -8.59 40.87
C ALA A 69 -36.38 -8.64 42.27
N SER A 70 -36.07 -7.45 42.81
CA SER A 70 -36.74 -6.97 44.03
C SER A 70 -36.61 -5.45 44.21
N ASN A 71 -37.67 -4.86 44.73
CA ASN A 71 -37.90 -3.43 44.98
C ASN A 71 -36.97 -2.84 46.05
N GLY A 72 -36.72 -1.53 45.96
CA GLY A 72 -36.62 -0.68 47.17
C GLY A 72 -35.65 0.49 47.10
N HIS A 73 -36.25 1.68 47.13
CA HIS A 73 -35.78 2.91 47.80
C HIS A 73 -34.86 3.92 47.08
N GLU A 74 -35.46 5.11 47.00
CA GLU A 74 -34.91 6.46 47.23
C GLU A 74 -34.25 7.22 46.08
N ALA A 75 -34.96 8.30 45.75
CA ALA A 75 -34.59 9.35 44.83
C ALA A 75 -33.34 10.09 45.32
N ALA A 76 -32.28 10.01 44.53
CA ALA A 76 -31.25 11.02 44.45
C ALA A 76 -31.01 11.29 42.97
N GLU A 77 -31.47 12.45 42.50
CA GLU A 77 -31.19 13.00 41.18
C GLU A 77 -29.69 13.34 41.08
N GLY A 78 -28.88 12.33 40.77
CA GLY A 78 -27.51 12.47 40.32
C GLY A 78 -27.47 12.20 38.82
N TYR A 79 -27.34 13.23 38.00
CA TYR A 79 -27.10 13.12 36.57
C TYR A 79 -25.66 12.61 36.37
N ASP A 80 -25.48 11.30 36.43
CA ASP A 80 -24.24 10.66 36.01
C ASP A 80 -24.17 10.72 34.47
N MET A 81 -23.59 11.80 33.94
CA MET A 81 -23.10 11.82 32.56
C MET A 81 -21.89 10.89 32.50
N GLY A 82 -22.17 9.59 32.45
CA GLY A 82 -21.21 8.55 32.12
C GLY A 82 -20.70 8.80 30.71
N ILE A 83 -19.65 9.62 30.61
CA ILE A 83 -18.79 9.67 29.44
C ILE A 83 -18.14 8.29 29.40
N SER A 84 -18.79 7.37 28.69
CA SER A 84 -18.20 6.09 28.32
C SER A 84 -17.00 6.45 27.45
N GLU A 85 -15.86 6.62 28.12
CA GLU A 85 -14.57 6.87 27.53
C GLU A 85 -14.22 5.61 26.74
N GLN A 86 -14.79 5.53 25.54
CA GLN A 86 -14.40 4.59 24.52
C GLN A 86 -12.97 4.95 24.17
N VAL A 87 -12.04 4.41 24.96
CA VAL A 87 -10.62 4.34 24.62
C VAL A 87 -10.57 3.58 23.30
N SER A 88 -10.62 4.32 22.21
CA SER A 88 -10.51 3.81 20.86
C SER A 88 -9.20 3.04 20.82
N ALA A 89 -9.27 1.71 20.79
CA ALA A 89 -8.10 0.86 20.72
C ALA A 89 -7.20 1.38 19.59
N THR A 90 -6.02 1.85 19.94
CA THR A 90 -5.11 2.47 18.98
C THR A 90 -4.61 1.39 18.04
N CYS A 91 -4.93 1.51 16.77
CA CYS A 91 -4.47 0.57 15.75
C CYS A 91 -2.98 0.83 15.45
N SER A 92 -2.18 -0.22 15.35
CA SER A 92 -0.75 -0.13 15.01
C SER A 92 -0.52 0.47 13.61
N CYS A 93 -1.46 0.32 12.69
CA CYS A 93 -1.41 0.91 11.35
C CYS A 93 -1.24 2.44 11.40
N SER A 94 -1.84 3.11 12.39
CA SER A 94 -1.77 4.56 12.55
C SER A 94 -0.37 5.06 12.90
N SER A 95 0.33 4.38 13.80
CA SER A 95 1.72 4.70 14.12
C SER A 95 2.64 4.32 12.96
N GLN A 96 2.39 3.18 12.33
CA GLN A 96 3.22 2.67 11.25
C GLN A 96 3.19 3.58 10.01
N ILE A 97 2.04 4.17 9.66
CA ILE A 97 1.96 5.04 8.48
C ILE A 97 2.74 6.34 8.66
N VAL A 98 2.80 6.87 9.89
CA VAL A 98 3.57 8.09 10.19
C VAL A 98 5.06 7.82 10.05
N VAL A 99 5.56 6.73 10.64
CA VAL A 99 6.96 6.29 10.48
C VAL A 99 7.29 6.03 9.01
N THR A 100 6.34 5.45 8.27
CA THR A 100 6.50 5.20 6.83
C THR A 100 6.61 6.51 6.05
N PHE A 101 5.80 7.52 6.38
CA PHE A 101 5.87 8.83 5.73
C PHE A 101 7.25 9.48 5.92
N GLU A 102 7.74 9.50 7.17
CA GLU A 102 9.06 10.06 7.50
C GLU A 102 10.18 9.32 6.76
N MET A 103 10.14 7.99 6.75
CA MET A 103 11.09 7.16 6.02
C MET A 103 11.11 7.50 4.52
N VAL A 104 9.95 7.57 3.87
CA VAL A 104 9.87 7.90 2.43
C VAL A 104 10.38 9.31 2.15
N GLU A 105 10.14 10.25 3.06
CA GLU A 105 10.64 11.61 2.95
C GLU A 105 12.16 11.69 3.05
N ILE A 106 12.76 10.99 4.03
CA ILE A 106 14.21 10.90 4.19
C ILE A 106 14.83 10.24 2.96
N SER A 107 14.31 9.09 2.53
CA SER A 107 14.85 8.35 1.38
C SER A 107 14.74 9.17 0.09
N LEU A 108 13.63 9.90 -0.14
CA LEU A 108 13.51 10.80 -1.29
C LEU A 108 14.49 11.98 -1.23
N HIS A 109 14.69 12.58 -0.04
CA HIS A 109 15.62 13.69 0.12
C HIS A 109 17.05 13.27 -0.20
N LEU A 110 17.45 12.07 0.23
CA LEU A 110 18.77 11.52 -0.06
C LEU A 110 18.98 11.28 -1.57
N VAL A 111 17.93 10.83 -2.30
CA VAL A 111 18.00 10.58 -3.76
C VAL A 111 18.13 11.89 -4.53
N THR A 112 17.32 12.87 -4.15
CA THR A 112 17.19 14.13 -4.91
C THR A 112 18.22 15.20 -4.53
N ALA A 113 19.04 14.96 -3.51
CA ALA A 113 20.03 15.92 -3.05
C ALA A 113 21.08 16.23 -4.14
N PRO A 114 21.28 17.50 -4.52
CA PRO A 114 22.17 17.88 -5.62
C PRO A 114 23.59 17.34 -5.45
N LYS A 115 24.15 16.84 -6.55
CA LYS A 115 25.54 16.40 -6.63
C LYS A 115 26.44 17.63 -6.63
N GLY A 116 27.11 17.93 -5.51
CA GLY A 116 28.08 19.04 -5.43
C GLY A 116 27.98 19.95 -4.22
N SER A 117 27.08 19.70 -3.26
CA SER A 117 27.01 20.51 -2.05
C SER A 117 28.31 20.41 -1.22
N PRO A 118 29.01 21.52 -0.93
CA PRO A 118 30.25 21.52 -0.18
C PRO A 118 30.00 21.04 1.26
N GLY A 119 30.73 20.00 1.67
CA GLY A 119 30.54 19.32 2.97
C GLY A 119 29.94 17.90 2.87
N ARG A 120 29.59 17.43 1.67
CA ARG A 120 29.12 16.05 1.47
C ARG A 120 30.32 15.08 1.49
N PRO A 121 30.34 14.05 2.34
CA PRO A 121 31.42 13.05 2.34
C PRO A 121 31.49 12.37 0.97
N SER A 122 32.70 12.34 0.40
CA SER A 122 33.06 11.79 -0.92
C SER A 122 32.83 10.27 -1.08
N GLN A 123 32.02 9.66 -0.23
CA GLN A 123 31.79 8.21 -0.16
C GLN A 123 30.29 7.84 -0.03
N ALA A 124 29.38 8.83 0.04
CA ALA A 124 27.93 8.63 0.22
C ALA A 124 27.09 8.83 -1.08
N ALA A 125 27.74 8.87 -2.24
CA ALA A 125 27.17 9.30 -3.53
C ALA A 125 26.74 8.16 -4.46
N ALA A 126 26.62 6.95 -3.95
CA ALA A 126 25.73 5.96 -4.53
C ALA A 126 24.78 5.59 -3.41
N MET A 127 23.58 6.16 -3.41
CA MET A 127 22.53 5.58 -2.56
C MET A 127 22.46 4.11 -2.87
N ASN A 128 22.30 3.30 -1.82
CA ASN A 128 22.01 1.91 -2.04
C ASN A 128 20.63 1.84 -2.68
N ILE A 129 20.61 1.65 -4.01
CA ILE A 129 19.38 1.48 -4.79
C ILE A 129 18.51 0.40 -4.14
N GLU A 130 19.13 -0.66 -3.59
CA GLU A 130 18.43 -1.71 -2.87
C GLU A 130 17.71 -1.21 -1.62
N GLU A 131 18.33 -0.30 -0.85
CA GLU A 131 17.73 0.29 0.35
C GLU A 131 16.53 1.14 -0.02
N PHE A 132 16.67 2.00 -1.03
CA PHE A 132 15.57 2.80 -1.55
C PHE A 132 14.42 1.92 -2.10
N LEU A 133 14.76 0.85 -2.83
CA LEU A 133 13.78 -0.10 -3.37
C LEU A 133 13.07 -0.91 -2.27
N ARG A 134 13.76 -1.19 -1.16
CA ARG A 134 13.21 -1.84 0.05
C ARG A 134 12.27 -0.90 0.79
N ASP A 135 12.66 0.36 0.93
CA ASP A 135 11.85 1.42 1.52
C ASP A 135 10.56 1.65 0.74
N HIS A 136 10.64 1.70 -0.59
CA HIS A 136 9.46 1.73 -1.46
C HIS A 136 8.51 0.54 -1.23
N LYS A 137 9.05 -0.68 -1.16
CA LYS A 137 8.25 -1.89 -0.89
C LYS A 137 7.54 -1.77 0.47
N ARG A 138 8.28 -1.38 1.51
CA ARG A 138 7.73 -1.18 2.86
C ARG A 138 6.62 -0.14 2.87
N ALA A 139 6.80 0.96 2.14
CA ALA A 139 5.80 2.02 2.06
C ALA A 139 4.50 1.57 1.38
N LEU A 140 4.60 0.85 0.27
CA LEU A 140 3.43 0.29 -0.43
C LEU A 140 2.66 -0.67 0.48
N VAL A 141 3.35 -1.60 1.13
CA VAL A 141 2.74 -2.56 2.08
C VAL A 141 2.07 -1.83 3.24
N SER A 142 2.72 -0.82 3.82
CA SER A 142 2.12 -0.05 4.93
C SER A 142 0.87 0.71 4.50
N CYS A 143 0.82 1.26 3.29
CA CYS A 143 -0.36 1.93 2.76
C CYS A 143 -1.50 0.94 2.51
N GLU A 144 -1.20 -0.23 1.92
CA GLU A 144 -2.17 -1.31 1.70
C GLU A 144 -2.79 -1.78 3.02
N MET A 145 -1.98 -2.02 4.04
CA MET A 145 -2.46 -2.40 5.38
C MET A 145 -3.36 -1.33 6.00
N LEU A 146 -3.01 -0.06 5.88
CA LEU A 146 -3.84 1.02 6.43
C LEU A 146 -5.18 1.16 5.70
N LEU A 147 -5.17 1.10 4.36
CA LEU A 147 -6.39 1.19 3.56
C LEU A 147 -7.29 -0.04 3.72
N GLY A 148 -6.72 -1.20 4.06
CA GLY A 148 -7.48 -2.40 4.43
C GLY A 148 -8.04 -2.38 5.85
N CYS A 149 -7.63 -1.44 6.70
CA CYS A 149 -8.14 -1.30 8.06
C CYS A 149 -9.40 -0.43 8.08
N GLU A 150 -10.53 -1.00 8.51
CA GLU A 150 -11.82 -0.30 8.55
C GLU A 150 -11.79 0.94 9.45
N THR A 151 -11.09 0.89 10.59
CA THR A 151 -11.02 2.04 11.51
C THR A 151 -10.10 3.15 11.00
N CYS A 152 -8.95 2.80 10.43
CA CYS A 152 -7.96 3.79 9.99
C CYS A 152 -8.29 4.38 8.61
N SER A 153 -8.90 3.60 7.72
CA SER A 153 -9.28 4.06 6.38
C SER A 153 -10.43 5.09 6.40
N CYS A 154 -11.28 5.06 7.43
CA CYS A 154 -12.33 6.06 7.66
C CYS A 154 -11.80 7.42 8.16
N ARG A 155 -10.50 7.55 8.46
CA ARG A 155 -9.91 8.76 9.02
C ARG A 155 -9.19 9.56 7.94
N GLY A 156 -9.77 10.71 7.57
CA GLY A 156 -9.29 11.56 6.48
C GLY A 156 -7.84 12.02 6.63
N GLU A 157 -7.34 12.19 7.86
CA GLU A 157 -5.95 12.54 8.15
C GLU A 157 -4.95 11.45 7.74
N TYR A 158 -5.30 10.17 7.97
CA TYR A 158 -4.44 9.06 7.56
C TYR A 158 -4.50 8.82 6.06
N VAL A 159 -5.67 9.01 5.46
CA VAL A 159 -5.85 8.94 4.01
C VAL A 159 -5.05 10.05 3.32
N MET A 160 -4.99 11.25 3.91
CA MET A 160 -4.14 12.34 3.43
C MET A 160 -2.64 11.99 3.49
N LEU A 161 -2.20 11.29 4.54
CA LEU A 161 -0.83 10.76 4.61
C LEU A 161 -0.57 9.73 3.50
N VAL A 162 -1.50 8.81 3.25
CA VAL A 162 -1.37 7.83 2.14
C VAL A 162 -1.27 8.53 0.78
N ILE A 163 -2.10 9.55 0.52
CA ILE A 163 -1.99 10.38 -0.70
C ILE A 163 -0.59 11.01 -0.79
N SER A 164 -0.08 11.55 0.31
CA SER A 164 1.23 12.21 0.36
C SER A 164 2.38 11.22 0.11
N ILE A 165 2.30 10.02 0.69
CA ILE A 165 3.24 8.92 0.43
C ILE A 165 3.19 8.54 -1.05
N CYS A 166 1.99 8.31 -1.62
CA CYS A 166 1.83 7.95 -3.03
C CYS A 166 2.44 9.01 -3.97
N ARG A 167 2.28 10.30 -3.66
CA ARG A 167 2.90 11.40 -4.42
C ARG A 167 4.42 11.34 -4.38
N LYS A 168 5.01 11.09 -3.21
CA LYS A 168 6.46 10.98 -3.03
C LYS A 168 7.01 9.75 -3.73
N LEU A 169 6.34 8.60 -3.62
CA LEU A 169 6.71 7.35 -4.31
C LEU A 169 6.65 7.50 -5.84
N LEU A 170 5.63 8.18 -6.37
CA LEU A 170 5.52 8.43 -7.80
C LEU A 170 6.65 9.33 -8.30
N HIS A 171 6.91 10.42 -7.57
CA HIS A 171 8.00 11.34 -7.88
C HIS A 171 9.34 10.63 -7.87
N SER A 172 9.60 9.82 -6.84
CA SER A 172 10.86 9.13 -6.66
C SER A 172 11.09 8.03 -7.71
N VAL A 173 10.06 7.31 -8.15
CA VAL A 173 10.14 6.41 -9.32
C VAL A 173 10.60 7.17 -10.58
N GLY A 174 10.03 8.36 -10.83
CA GLY A 174 10.41 9.19 -11.97
C GLY A 174 11.86 9.71 -11.91
N VAL A 175 12.33 10.08 -10.72
CA VAL A 175 13.74 10.47 -10.50
C VAL A 175 14.67 9.30 -10.76
N MET A 176 14.37 8.12 -10.18
CA MET A 176 15.19 6.91 -10.36
C MET A 176 15.23 6.43 -11.80
N HIS A 177 14.11 6.53 -12.53
CA HIS A 177 14.08 6.20 -13.95
C HIS A 177 15.00 7.11 -14.77
N ARG A 178 15.08 8.41 -14.43
CA ARG A 178 15.94 9.38 -15.14
C ARG A 178 17.41 9.25 -14.75
N GLU A 179 17.70 9.16 -13.46
CA GLU A 179 19.06 9.21 -12.93
C GLU A 179 19.75 7.85 -12.96
N GLY A 180 19.00 6.76 -12.69
CA GLY A 180 19.52 5.40 -12.66
C GLY A 180 20.08 4.96 -14.01
N LEU A 181 19.46 5.37 -15.12
CA LEU A 181 19.96 5.09 -16.47
C LEU A 181 21.24 5.89 -16.80
N SER A 182 21.37 7.11 -16.26
CA SER A 182 22.49 8.00 -16.58
C SER A 182 23.79 7.63 -15.85
N GLU A 183 23.72 7.06 -14.64
CA GLU A 183 24.91 6.69 -13.88
C GLU A 183 25.57 5.39 -14.39
N VAL A 184 24.76 4.45 -14.86
CA VAL A 184 25.21 3.19 -15.44
C VAL A 184 26.04 3.47 -16.70
N GLN A 185 25.57 4.37 -17.57
CA GLN A 185 26.23 4.69 -18.83
C GLN A 185 27.59 5.41 -18.69
N ASN A 186 27.85 6.08 -17.56
CA ASN A 186 29.08 6.87 -17.35
C ASN A 186 30.23 6.04 -16.74
N ARG A 187 29.96 4.83 -16.23
CA ARG A 187 30.98 3.94 -15.66
C ARG A 187 31.79 3.16 -16.70
N ASP A 188 31.33 3.17 -17.94
CA ASP A 188 31.87 2.43 -19.08
C ASP A 188 33.29 2.86 -19.51
N SER A 189 33.79 4.00 -18.98
CA SER A 189 35.09 4.53 -19.42
C SER A 189 36.33 4.00 -18.68
N SER A 190 36.20 3.24 -17.58
CA SER A 190 37.36 3.09 -16.65
C SER A 190 37.60 1.72 -15.99
N ARG A 191 37.03 0.58 -16.42
CA ARG A 191 37.32 -0.69 -15.72
C ARG A 191 37.46 -1.93 -16.60
N GLU A 192 38.68 -2.13 -17.09
CA GLU A 192 39.19 -3.49 -17.31
C GLU A 192 39.46 -4.20 -15.97
N ARG A 193 39.19 -5.51 -15.98
CA ARG A 193 39.89 -6.58 -15.23
C ARG A 193 39.36 -6.95 -13.83
N GLY A 194 38.70 -8.11 -13.74
CA GLY A 194 38.71 -8.91 -12.50
C GLY A 194 37.50 -9.80 -12.19
N GLY A 195 37.23 -10.84 -12.99
CA GLY A 195 36.97 -12.22 -12.53
C GLY A 195 35.89 -12.55 -11.47
N LEU A 196 34.84 -11.75 -11.29
CA LEU A 196 33.67 -12.12 -10.48
C LEU A 196 32.42 -12.01 -11.38
N TRP A 197 31.51 -12.98 -11.33
CA TRP A 197 30.21 -12.96 -12.02
C TRP A 197 29.36 -11.79 -11.49
N LYS A 198 29.74 -10.58 -11.88
CA LYS A 198 29.03 -9.35 -11.64
C LYS A 198 28.20 -9.13 -12.89
N LEU A 199 26.89 -8.93 -12.74
CA LEU A 199 26.03 -8.49 -13.82
C LEU A 199 26.71 -7.32 -14.52
N ASP A 200 26.71 -7.34 -15.85
CA ASP A 200 27.16 -6.18 -16.59
C ASP A 200 26.25 -4.98 -16.27
N ASP A 201 26.76 -3.80 -16.53
CA ASP A 201 26.07 -2.56 -16.18
C ASP A 201 24.72 -2.47 -16.96
N GLU A 202 24.63 -3.07 -18.14
CA GLU A 202 23.40 -3.16 -18.98
C GLU A 202 22.31 -4.02 -18.32
N ASP A 203 22.65 -5.23 -17.85
CA ASP A 203 21.75 -6.10 -17.12
C ASP A 203 21.27 -5.43 -15.83
N GLN A 204 22.15 -4.71 -15.13
CA GLN A 204 21.79 -3.98 -13.91
C GLN A 204 20.76 -2.88 -14.18
N ALA A 205 20.93 -2.10 -15.26
CA ALA A 205 19.96 -1.10 -15.68
C ALA A 205 18.62 -1.74 -16.08
N GLY A 206 18.65 -2.85 -16.82
CA GLY A 206 17.46 -3.61 -17.21
C GLY A 206 16.68 -4.13 -16.01
N VAL A 207 17.37 -4.72 -15.02
CA VAL A 207 16.76 -5.17 -13.76
C VAL A 207 16.13 -4.01 -13.01
N LEU A 208 16.82 -2.87 -12.90
CA LEU A 208 16.28 -1.69 -12.25
C LEU A 208 15.02 -1.16 -12.95
N GLU A 209 15.03 -1.09 -14.29
CA GLU A 209 13.88 -0.65 -15.07
C GLU A 209 12.66 -1.55 -14.82
N VAL A 210 12.84 -2.87 -14.86
CA VAL A 210 11.77 -3.84 -14.57
C VAL A 210 11.26 -3.67 -13.14
N LEU A 211 12.16 -3.52 -12.17
CA LEU A 211 11.79 -3.31 -10.76
C LEU A 211 11.02 -2.00 -10.53
N LEU A 212 11.34 -0.94 -11.26
CA LEU A 212 10.60 0.33 -11.23
C LEU A 212 9.23 0.20 -11.89
N LYS A 213 9.12 -0.50 -13.04
CA LYS A 213 7.84 -0.77 -13.72
C LYS A 213 6.88 -1.58 -12.84
N ILE A 214 7.38 -2.60 -12.14
CA ILE A 214 6.59 -3.39 -11.18
C ILE A 214 6.07 -2.48 -10.06
N ARG A 215 6.92 -1.62 -9.50
CA ARG A 215 6.52 -0.67 -8.44
C ARG A 215 5.50 0.36 -8.92
N ALA A 216 5.65 0.90 -10.13
CA ALA A 216 4.67 1.80 -10.73
C ALA A 216 3.31 1.12 -10.89
N THR A 217 3.31 -0.15 -11.30
CA THR A 217 2.07 -0.96 -11.43
C THR A 217 1.41 -1.17 -10.06
N ARG A 218 2.18 -1.54 -9.03
CA ARG A 218 1.66 -1.70 -7.66
C ARG A 218 1.13 -0.38 -7.09
N LEU A 219 1.83 0.73 -7.33
CA LEU A 219 1.38 2.06 -6.94
C LEU A 219 0.07 2.44 -7.63
N ARG A 220 -0.11 2.10 -8.92
CA ARG A 220 -1.37 2.33 -9.64
C ARG A 220 -2.55 1.57 -9.01
N ARG A 221 -2.34 0.32 -8.61
CA ARG A 221 -3.34 -0.47 -7.86
C ARG A 221 -3.67 0.20 -6.52
N LEU A 222 -2.65 0.59 -5.75
CA LEU A 222 -2.84 1.27 -4.47
C LEU A 222 -3.66 2.55 -4.61
N VAL A 223 -3.36 3.38 -5.63
CA VAL A 223 -4.11 4.60 -5.91
C VAL A 223 -5.56 4.31 -6.32
N THR A 224 -5.82 3.17 -6.98
CA THR A 224 -7.19 2.74 -7.30
C THR A 224 -7.98 2.37 -6.03
N ILE A 225 -7.35 1.67 -5.09
CA ILE A 225 -7.95 1.35 -3.78
C ILE A 225 -8.22 2.64 -2.99
N LEU A 226 -7.26 3.56 -3.00
CA LEU A 226 -7.38 4.87 -2.37
C LEU A 226 -8.54 5.69 -2.95
N ASP A 227 -8.72 5.69 -4.27
CA ASP A 227 -9.84 6.37 -4.93
C ASP A 227 -11.19 5.80 -4.50
N HIS A 228 -11.30 4.48 -4.38
CA HIS A 228 -12.49 3.82 -3.84
C HIS A 228 -12.80 4.27 -2.40
N VAL A 229 -11.80 4.29 -1.51
CA VAL A 229 -11.98 4.76 -0.12
C VAL A 229 -12.39 6.23 -0.06
N VAL A 230 -11.77 7.08 -0.89
CA VAL A 230 -12.06 8.51 -0.92
C VAL A 230 -13.44 8.82 -1.51
N THR A 231 -13.88 8.03 -2.50
CA THR A 231 -15.22 8.15 -3.08
C THR A 231 -16.30 7.66 -2.13
N SER A 232 -16.07 6.55 -1.41
CA SER A 232 -17.05 6.01 -0.45
C SER A 232 -17.33 6.93 0.74
N HIS A 233 -16.37 7.79 1.11
CA HIS A 233 -16.49 8.74 2.23
C HIS A 233 -16.80 10.18 1.81
N ASP A 234 -17.00 10.43 0.51
CA ASP A 234 -17.31 11.76 -0.05
C ASP A 234 -16.36 12.89 0.39
N TRP A 235 -15.05 12.63 0.36
CA TRP A 235 -14.04 13.67 0.63
C TRP A 235 -13.61 14.39 -0.65
N PRO A 236 -14.14 15.58 -0.98
CA PRO A 236 -13.90 16.22 -2.28
C PRO A 236 -12.44 16.67 -2.46
N ALA A 237 -11.80 17.16 -1.40
CA ALA A 237 -10.40 17.59 -1.44
C ALA A 237 -9.47 16.41 -1.74
N HIS A 238 -9.62 15.31 -0.99
CA HIS A 238 -8.88 14.06 -1.23
C HIS A 238 -9.16 13.52 -2.62
N ARG A 239 -10.41 13.57 -3.11
CA ARG A 239 -10.78 13.10 -4.45
C ARG A 239 -10.01 13.85 -5.53
N SER A 240 -9.94 15.18 -5.44
CA SER A 240 -9.15 15.99 -6.37
C SER A 240 -7.66 15.62 -6.35
N MET A 241 -7.09 15.35 -5.17
CA MET A 241 -5.68 14.96 -5.04
C MET A 241 -5.40 13.55 -5.58
N THR A 242 -6.33 12.61 -5.36
CA THR A 242 -6.22 11.24 -5.89
C THR A 242 -6.36 11.23 -7.42
N GLN A 243 -7.26 12.04 -7.99
CA GLN A 243 -7.38 12.18 -9.44
C GLN A 243 -6.12 12.76 -10.09
N ASP A 244 -5.44 13.69 -9.41
CA ASP A 244 -4.13 14.17 -9.85
C ASP A 244 -3.08 13.05 -9.88
N LEU A 245 -3.06 12.20 -8.85
CA LEU A 245 -2.20 11.01 -8.83
C LEU A 245 -2.50 10.04 -9.97
N VAL A 246 -3.78 9.74 -10.22
CA VAL A 246 -4.21 8.87 -11.33
C VAL A 246 -3.72 9.43 -12.67
N ARG A 247 -3.89 10.74 -12.90
CA ARG A 247 -3.42 11.41 -14.13
C ARG A 247 -1.92 11.23 -14.32
N ARG A 248 -1.13 11.54 -13.29
CA ARG A 248 0.33 11.43 -13.34
C ARG A 248 0.82 9.99 -13.53
N LEU A 249 0.07 9.00 -13.04
CA LEU A 249 0.34 7.57 -13.25
C LEU A 249 -0.03 7.05 -14.64
N ALA A 250 -0.86 7.78 -15.39
CA ALA A 250 -1.17 7.48 -16.78
C ALA A 250 -0.09 8.00 -17.74
N GLU A 251 0.66 9.02 -17.30
CA GLU A 251 1.78 9.64 -18.04
C GLU A 251 3.14 8.97 -17.76
N ALA A 252 3.23 8.14 -16.72
CA ALA A 252 4.44 7.44 -16.26
C ALA A 252 4.49 5.98 -16.71
#